data_AF-A0A352INM1-F1
#
_entry.id   AF-A0A352INM1-F1
#
_cell.length_a   1.000
_cell.length_b   1.000
_cell.length_c   1.000
_cell.angle_alpha   90.00
_cell.angle_beta   90.00
_cell.angle_gamma   90.00
#
_symmetry.space_group_name_H-M   'P 1'
#
loop_
_entity.id
_entity.type
_entity.pdbx_description
1 polymer ?
#
loop_
_entity_poly.entity_id
_entity_poly.type
_entity_poly.pdbx_seq_one_letter_code
_entity_poly.pdbx_strand_id
1 'polypeptide(L)' 'YKSKLRRLRKIRPDISFSSDFIIGFPGETEKDFEDTMKLINDIGFDMSFSFVYSARPGTPASDLPDDTPMDIKKQRL' A
#
# COMPACT_ATOMS: atom_id res chain seq x y z
N TYR A 1 4.27 -2.56 11.68
CA TYR A 1 4.05 -3.86 11.00
C TYR A 1 5.28 -4.78 11.02
N LYS A 2 6.45 -4.34 10.51
CA LYS A 2 7.68 -5.15 10.38
C LYS A 2 8.07 -5.99 11.61
N SER A 3 8.01 -5.43 12.83
CA SER A 3 8.39 -6.15 14.06
C SER A 3 7.51 -7.39 14.32
N LYS A 4 6.18 -7.26 14.12
CA LYS A 4 5.23 -8.36 14.31
C LYS A 4 5.46 -9.47 13.29
N LEU A 5 5.62 -9.11 12.01
CA LEU A 5 5.87 -10.06 10.92
C LEU A 5 7.18 -10.83 11.13
N ARG A 6 8.27 -10.13 11.50
CA ARG A 6 9.55 -10.79 11.83
C ARG A 6 9.43 -11.78 12.99
N ARG A 7 8.65 -11.44 14.02
CA ARG A 7 8.42 -12.35 15.15
C ARG A 7 7.64 -13.60 14.73
N LEU A 8 6.63 -13.46 13.87
CA LEU A 8 5.87 -14.59 13.33
C LEU A 8 6.75 -15.49 12.45
N ARG A 9 7.54 -14.91 11.53
CA ARG A 9 8.44 -15.65 10.64
C ARG A 9 9.55 -16.40 11.39
N LYS A 10 10.00 -15.88 12.55
CA LYS A 10 10.91 -16.61 13.45
C LYS A 10 10.29 -17.86 14.07
N ILE A 11 8.98 -17.85 14.33
CA ILE A 11 8.26 -18.99 14.94
C ILE A 11 7.86 -20.00 13.87
N ARG A 12 7.43 -19.52 12.69
CA ARG A 12 7.05 -20.34 11.54
C ARG A 12 7.70 -19.78 10.27
N PRO A 13 8.88 -20.28 9.87
CA PRO A 13 9.63 -19.78 8.72
C PRO A 13 8.84 -19.84 7.40
N ASP A 14 8.02 -20.88 7.23
CA ASP A 14 7.24 -21.15 6.02
C ASP A 14 5.85 -20.50 6.04
N ILE A 15 5.62 -19.50 6.90
CA ILE A 15 4.35 -18.78 6.93
C ILE A 15 4.26 -17.86 5.71
N SER A 16 3.15 -17.95 4.98
CA SER A 16 2.86 -17.03 3.87
C SER A 16 2.17 -15.76 4.37
N PHE A 17 2.58 -14.62 3.82
CA PHE A 17 1.95 -13.33 4.04
C PHE A 17 1.36 -12.80 2.75
N SER A 18 0.10 -12.37 2.81
CA SER A 18 -0.53 -11.60 1.74
C SER A 18 -1.01 -10.24 2.24
N SER A 19 -1.10 -9.27 1.34
CA SER A 19 -1.66 -7.95 1.64
C SER A 19 -2.18 -7.26 0.39
N ASP A 20 -3.21 -6.45 0.57
CA ASP A 20 -3.73 -5.55 -0.47
C ASP A 20 -3.28 -4.13 -0.17
N PHE A 21 -2.96 -3.37 -1.21
CA PHE A 21 -2.49 -2.00 -1.14
C PHE A 21 -3.40 -1.09 -1.95
N ILE A 22 -3.75 0.06 -1.39
CA ILE A 22 -4.41 1.14 -2.11
C ILE A 22 -3.36 2.19 -2.44
N ILE A 23 -3.18 2.47 -3.72
CA ILE A 23 -2.26 3.47 -4.25
C ILE A 23 -3.03 4.68 -4.82
N GLY A 24 -2.38 5.83 -4.86
CA GLY A 24 -3.00 7.06 -5.33
C GLY A 24 -4.07 7.58 -4.37
N PHE A 25 -3.91 7.33 -3.06
CA PHE A 25 -4.76 7.94 -2.03
C PHE A 25 -4.67 9.47 -2.09
N PRO A 26 -5.74 10.23 -1.77
CA PRO A 26 -5.70 11.70 -1.76
C PRO A 26 -4.55 12.22 -0.89
N GLY A 27 -3.65 13.00 -1.49
CA GLY A 27 -2.46 13.53 -0.83
C GLY A 27 -1.23 12.60 -0.83
N GLU A 28 -1.28 11.44 -1.49
CA GLU A 28 -0.12 10.54 -1.62
C GLU A 28 1.00 11.19 -2.44
N THR A 29 2.14 11.43 -1.78
CA THR A 29 3.34 11.98 -2.42
C THR A 29 4.18 10.87 -3.06
N GLU A 30 5.14 11.25 -3.92
CA GLU A 30 6.10 10.30 -4.49
C GLU A 30 6.88 9.55 -3.41
N LYS A 31 7.27 10.26 -2.35
CA LYS A 31 7.98 9.66 -1.22
C LYS A 31 7.13 8.61 -0.49
N ASP A 32 5.83 8.86 -0.31
CA ASP A 32 4.93 7.90 0.34
C ASP A 32 4.78 6.63 -0.50
N PHE A 33 4.73 6.78 -1.83
CA PHE A 33 4.73 5.66 -2.76
C PHE A 33 6.04 4.86 -2.67
N GLU A 34 7.20 5.52 -2.73
CA GLU A 34 8.51 4.86 -2.60
C GLU A 34 8.66 4.13 -1.26
N ASP A 35 8.23 4.74 -0.15
CA ASP A 35 8.25 4.13 1.18
C ASP A 35 7.33 2.91 1.27
N THR A 36 6.20 2.92 0.55
CA THR A 36 5.29 1.78 0.41
C THR A 36 5.95 0.64 -0.37
N MET A 37 6.58 0.94 -1.51
CA MET A 37 7.31 -0.06 -2.30
C MET A 37 8.47 -0.67 -1.52
N LYS A 38 9.20 0.15 -0.76
CA LYS A 38 10.25 -0.32 0.14
C LYS A 38 9.70 -1.25 1.23
N LEU A 39 8.53 -0.94 1.80
CA LEU A 39 7.87 -1.80 2.78
C LEU A 39 7.51 -3.17 2.19
N ILE A 40 6.94 -3.19 0.98
CA ILE A 40 6.58 -4.42 0.26
C ILE A 40 7.82 -5.29 0.04
N ASN A 41 8.90 -4.68 -0.48
CA ASN A 41 10.18 -5.37 -0.71
C ASN A 41 10.82 -5.88 0.59
N ASP A 42 10.80 -5.09 1.66
CA ASP A 42 11.38 -5.46 2.96
C ASP A 42 10.64 -6.63 3.63
N ILE A 43 9.33 -6.75 3.41
CA ILE A 43 8.52 -7.83 4.00
C ILE A 43 8.60 -9.09 3.13
N GLY A 44 8.59 -8.94 1.80
CA GLY A 44 8.54 -10.04 0.85
C GLY A 44 7.24 -10.83 0.98
N PHE A 45 6.11 -10.18 0.71
CA PHE A 45 4.80 -10.83 0.66
C PHE A 45 4.75 -11.88 -0.45
N ASP A 46 4.15 -13.03 -0.16
CA ASP A 46 3.96 -14.12 -1.13
C ASP A 46 2.88 -13.78 -2.17
N MET A 47 1.90 -12.97 -1.76
CA MET A 47 0.90 -12.40 -2.66
C MET A 47 0.60 -10.96 -2.28
N SER A 48 0.58 -10.06 -3.26
CA SER A 48 0.13 -8.69 -3.04
C SER A 48 -0.64 -8.16 -4.24
N PHE A 49 -1.71 -7.41 -3.98
CA PHE A 49 -2.49 -6.74 -5.00
C PHE A 49 -2.48 -5.23 -4.76
N SER A 50 -2.30 -4.46 -5.83
CA SER A 50 -2.44 -3.00 -5.85
C SER A 50 -3.81 -2.63 -6.42
N PHE A 51 -4.43 -1.60 -5.84
CA PHE A 51 -5.67 -1.01 -6.34
C PHE A 51 -5.53 0.51 -6.34
N VAL A 52 -5.94 1.18 -7.42
CA VAL A 52 -6.07 2.65 -7.41
C VAL A 52 -7.20 3.04 -6.47
N TYR A 53 -6.96 4.04 -5.62
CA TYR A 53 -7.97 4.63 -4.75
C TYR A 53 -9.20 5.06 -5.56
N SER A 54 -10.37 4.69 -5.07
CA SER A 54 -11.67 5.08 -5.61
C SER A 54 -12.49 5.73 -4.50
N ALA A 55 -12.74 7.03 -4.65
CA ALA A 55 -13.53 7.78 -3.69
C ALA A 55 -14.93 7.18 -3.55
N ARG A 56 -15.34 6.93 -2.31
CA ARG A 56 -16.69 6.47 -1.98
C ARG A 56 -17.42 7.60 -1.24
N PRO A 57 -18.59 8.05 -1.73
CA PRO A 57 -19.34 9.12 -1.09
C PRO A 57 -19.61 8.83 0.39
N GLY A 58 -19.42 9.84 1.24
CA GLY A 58 -19.64 9.74 2.69
C GLY A 58 -18.47 9.17 3.48
N THR A 59 -17.30 8.96 2.87
CA THR A 59 -16.07 8.60 3.58
C THR A 59 -15.23 9.83 3.87
N PRO A 60 -14.51 9.91 5.00
CA PRO A 60 -13.62 11.05 5.27
C PRO A 60 -12.58 11.28 4.16
N ALA A 61 -12.16 10.20 3.49
CA ALA A 61 -11.19 10.26 2.41
C ALA A 61 -11.75 10.89 1.12
N SER A 62 -13.08 10.83 0.88
CA SER A 62 -13.65 11.45 -0.33
C SER A 62 -13.66 12.97 -0.29
N ASP A 63 -13.52 13.56 0.89
CA ASP A 63 -13.50 15.02 1.09
C ASP A 63 -12.07 15.58 1.11
N LEU A 64 -11.05 14.72 1.01
CA LEU A 64 -9.65 15.14 0.99
C LEU A 64 -9.28 15.73 -0.38
N PRO A 65 -8.47 16.80 -0.42
CA PRO A 65 -7.93 17.31 -1.67
C PRO A 65 -7.00 16.29 -2.31
N ASP A 66 -7.12 16.15 -3.63
CA ASP A 66 -6.40 15.17 -4.42
C ASP A 66 -5.84 15.83 -5.69
N ASP A 67 -4.60 16.29 -5.58
CA ASP A 67 -3.91 16.98 -6.68
C ASP A 67 -3.15 16.01 -7.59
N THR A 68 -3.12 14.72 -7.26
CA THR A 68 -2.33 13.72 -7.99
C THR A 68 -3.04 13.35 -9.30
N PRO A 69 -2.41 13.60 -10.48
CA PRO A 69 -3.00 13.26 -11.77
C PRO A 69 -3.31 11.77 -11.89
N MET A 70 -4.43 11.45 -12.54
CA MET A 70 -4.87 10.07 -12.74
C MET A 70 -3.82 9.20 -13.47
N ASP A 71 -3.04 9.79 -14.37
CA ASP A 71 -2.00 9.07 -15.11
C ASP A 71 -0.86 8.61 -14.19
N ILE A 72 -0.50 9.41 -13.17
CA ILE A 72 0.47 9.00 -12.15
C ILE A 72 -0.08 7.84 -11.31
N LYS A 73 -1.36 7.92 -10.92
CA LYS A 73 -2.00 6.82 -10.16
C LYS A 73 -2.01 5.52 -10.94
N LYS A 74 -2.22 5.58 -12.26
CA LYS A 74 -2.16 4.39 -13.13
C LYS A 74 -0.75 3.85 -13.31
N GLN A 75 0.27 4.71 -13.35
CA GLN A 75 1.67 4.27 -13.45
C GLN A 75 2.16 3.53 -12.19
N ARG A 76 1.58 3.85 -11.04
CA ARG A 76 1.92 3.25 -9.74
C ARG A 76 1.26 1.88 -9.49
N LEU A 77 0.28 1.49 -10.32
CA LEU A 77 -0.45 0.22 -10.20
C LEU A 77 0.42 -0.96 -10.63
#